data_AF-A0A949MD40-F1
#
_entry.id   AF-A0A949MD40-F1
#
_cell.length_a   1.000
_cell.length_b   1.000
_cell.length_c   1.000
_cell.angle_alpha   90.00
_cell.angle_beta   90.00
_cell.angle_gamma   90.00
#
_symmetry.space_group_name_H-M   'P 1'
#
loop_
_entity.id
_entity.type
_entity.pdbx_description
1 polymer ?
#
loop_
_entity_poly.entity_id
_entity_poly.type
_entity_poly.pdbx_seq_one_letter_code
_entity_poly.pdbx_strand_id
1 'polypeptide(L)'
;MSTRFFTNYSEHTLFKKFRGVFESNPDIEWFDALVGYLRSSGYFALRPYLEKVPRIRILVGINVDAIMADYHRRGLLFLADPTKALEEFRDWLRKDIQGAEYKRDVETGILQFIEDVISKKIELRAHPTKRLHAKLYIFRPKGFNEHKPGA
;
A
#
# COMPACT_ATOMS: atom_id res chain seq x y z
N MET A 1 -3.26 18.94 24.34
CA MET A 1 -4.41 18.31 23.66
C MET A 1 -3.89 17.24 22.71
N SER A 2 -4.37 16.00 22.82
CA SER A 2 -4.06 14.94 21.85
C SER A 2 -4.78 15.25 20.55
N THR A 3 -4.07 15.77 19.55
CA THR A 3 -4.66 15.97 18.22
C THR A 3 -4.49 14.68 17.41
N ARG A 4 -5.55 14.25 16.73
CA ARG A 4 -5.49 13.10 15.81
C ARG A 4 -4.86 13.46 14.46
N PHE A 5 -4.42 14.71 14.30
CA PHE A 5 -3.87 15.25 13.07
C PHE A 5 -2.36 15.04 13.02
N PHE A 6 -1.86 14.68 11.85
CA PHE A 6 -0.45 14.62 11.51
C PHE A 6 -0.21 15.53 10.32
N THR A 7 0.89 16.26 10.34
CA THR A 7 1.20 17.30 9.34
C THR A 7 2.46 16.97 8.54
N ASN A 8 3.16 15.89 8.90
CA ASN A 8 4.48 15.53 8.39
C ASN A 8 5.57 16.58 8.67
N TYR A 9 5.40 17.38 9.72
CA TYR A 9 6.45 18.24 10.26
C TYR A 9 6.94 17.70 11.61
N SER A 10 8.26 17.78 11.83
CA SER A 10 8.97 17.33 13.04
C SER A 10 8.53 15.94 13.52
N GLU A 11 7.87 15.88 14.67
CA GLU A 11 7.43 14.67 15.35
C GLU A 11 6.02 14.22 14.90
N HIS A 12 5.29 15.05 14.16
CA HIS A 12 3.90 14.81 13.74
C HIS A 12 3.81 14.17 12.36
N THR A 13 4.53 13.08 12.15
CA THR A 13 4.56 12.37 10.86
C THR A 13 3.53 11.24 10.81
N LEU A 14 3.01 10.97 9.62
CA LEU A 14 2.17 9.80 9.34
C LEU A 14 2.90 8.50 9.73
N PHE A 15 4.22 8.45 9.50
CA PHE A 15 5.05 7.31 9.89
C PHE A 15 5.02 7.06 11.40
N LYS A 16 5.25 8.10 12.22
CA LYS A 16 5.16 7.98 13.69
C LYS A 16 3.77 7.59 14.14
N LYS A 17 2.73 8.07 13.44
CA LYS A 17 1.35 7.66 13.72
C LYS A 17 1.13 6.17 13.48
N PHE A 18 1.59 5.64 12.33
CA PHE A 18 1.51 4.20 12.06
C PHE A 18 2.25 3.38 13.10
N ARG A 19 3.50 3.76 13.39
CA ARG A 19 4.31 3.10 14.41
C ARG A 19 3.56 3.01 15.74
N GLY A 20 3.04 4.13 16.24
CA GLY A 20 2.28 4.15 17.49
C GLY A 20 1.02 3.28 17.46
N VAL A 21 0.30 3.23 16.33
CA VAL A 21 -0.87 2.35 16.16
C VAL A 21 -0.46 0.88 16.25
N PHE A 22 0.54 0.43 15.48
CA PHE A 22 0.96 -0.98 15.49
C PHE A 22 1.60 -1.40 16.82
N GLU A 23 2.38 -0.53 17.46
CA GLU A 23 2.99 -0.83 18.76
C GLU A 23 1.95 -0.90 19.88
N SER A 24 0.89 -0.08 19.82
CA SER A 24 -0.13 -0.02 20.88
C SER A 24 -1.28 -1.01 20.71
N ASN A 25 -1.48 -1.56 19.49
CA ASN A 25 -2.59 -2.44 19.16
C ASN A 25 -2.04 -3.76 18.60
N PRO A 26 -1.48 -4.64 19.46
CA PRO A 26 -0.85 -5.89 19.03
C PRO A 26 -1.85 -6.94 18.52
N ASP A 27 -3.14 -6.71 18.73
CA ASP A 27 -4.26 -7.57 18.32
C ASP A 27 -4.80 -7.24 16.92
N ILE A 28 -4.18 -6.29 16.19
CA ILE A 28 -4.49 -6.02 14.78
C ILE A 28 -4.31 -7.30 13.95
N GLU A 29 -5.41 -7.80 13.40
CA GLU A 29 -5.43 -9.01 12.57
C GLU A 29 -5.36 -8.67 11.08
N TRP A 30 -5.96 -7.53 10.69
CA TRP A 30 -5.93 -7.06 9.32
C TRP A 30 -5.47 -5.62 9.21
N PHE A 31 -4.59 -5.39 8.23
CA PHE A 31 -4.25 -4.06 7.75
C PHE A 31 -4.64 -3.92 6.28
N ASP A 32 -5.62 -3.07 6.00
CA ASP A 32 -6.03 -2.78 4.63
C ASP A 32 -5.62 -1.36 4.25
N ALA A 33 -4.99 -1.21 3.08
CA ALA A 33 -4.60 0.07 2.54
C ALA A 33 -5.22 0.29 1.15
N LEU A 34 -5.82 1.46 0.95
CA LEU A 34 -6.29 1.95 -0.34
C LEU A 34 -5.45 3.17 -0.70
N VAL A 35 -4.55 3.00 -1.67
CA VAL A 35 -3.57 4.03 -2.03
C VAL A 35 -3.57 4.28 -3.52
N GLY A 36 -3.47 5.55 -3.93
CA GLY A 36 -3.34 5.86 -5.35
C GLY A 36 -2.01 5.43 -5.96
N TYR A 37 -0.95 5.38 -5.15
CA TYR A 37 0.38 4.92 -5.56
C TYR A 37 1.06 4.22 -4.37
N LEU A 38 1.74 3.10 -4.63
CA LEU A 38 2.43 2.32 -3.60
C LEU A 38 3.94 2.40 -3.79
N ARG A 39 4.62 3.34 -3.15
CA ARG A 39 6.10 3.38 -3.14
C ARG A 39 6.67 2.27 -2.27
N SER A 40 7.61 1.51 -2.82
CA SER A 40 8.27 0.41 -2.12
C SER A 40 9.00 0.91 -0.87
N SER A 41 9.68 2.07 -0.97
CA SER A 41 10.38 2.71 0.15
C SER A 41 9.49 2.99 1.37
N GLY A 42 8.27 3.48 1.15
CA GLY A 42 7.32 3.73 2.23
C GLY A 42 6.84 2.44 2.90
N TYR A 43 6.65 1.37 2.11
CA TYR A 43 6.26 0.07 2.62
C TYR A 43 7.38 -0.57 3.46
N PHE A 44 8.61 -0.58 2.96
CA PHE A 44 9.75 -1.20 3.65
C PHE A 44 10.06 -0.52 4.97
N ALA A 45 9.95 0.81 5.05
CA ALA A 45 10.08 1.53 6.31
C ALA A 45 9.03 1.10 7.35
N LEU A 46 7.81 0.77 6.90
CA LEU A 46 6.72 0.35 7.78
C LEU A 46 6.78 -1.14 8.15
N ARG A 47 7.44 -1.97 7.33
CA ARG A 47 7.46 -3.43 7.48
C ARG A 47 7.81 -3.89 8.91
N PRO A 48 8.84 -3.38 9.61
CA PRO A 48 9.17 -3.87 10.96
C PRO A 48 7.96 -3.87 11.92
N TYR A 49 7.02 -2.95 11.73
CA TYR A 49 5.80 -2.83 12.54
C TYR A 49 4.64 -3.72 12.05
N LEU A 50 4.70 -4.18 10.80
CA LEU A 50 3.72 -5.08 10.18
C LEU A 50 4.02 -6.57 10.42
N GLU A 51 5.14 -6.89 11.07
CA GLU A 51 5.56 -8.27 11.29
C GLU A 51 4.47 -9.11 11.98
N LYS A 52 3.85 -8.54 13.02
CA LYS A 52 2.81 -9.19 13.83
C LYS A 52 1.42 -9.15 13.19
N VAL A 53 1.24 -8.42 12.09
CA VAL A 53 -0.05 -8.33 11.40
C VAL A 53 -0.18 -9.52 10.46
N PRO A 54 -1.12 -10.46 10.70
CA PRO A 54 -1.22 -11.69 9.93
C PRO A 54 -1.67 -11.48 8.49
N ARG A 55 -2.52 -10.48 8.22
CA ARG A 55 -3.11 -10.28 6.90
C ARG A 55 -3.05 -8.82 6.47
N ILE A 56 -2.45 -8.58 5.32
CA ILE A 56 -2.25 -7.26 4.75
C ILE A 56 -2.85 -7.24 3.36
N ARG A 57 -3.74 -6.29 3.08
CA ARG A 57 -4.31 -6.12 1.73
C ARG A 57 -4.07 -4.70 1.26
N ILE A 58 -3.55 -4.56 0.06
CA ILE A 58 -3.25 -3.25 -0.52
C ILE A 58 -3.93 -3.16 -1.88
N LEU A 59 -4.90 -2.25 -1.99
CA LEU A 59 -5.52 -1.88 -3.25
C LEU A 59 -4.84 -0.62 -3.78
N VAL A 60 -4.14 -0.77 -4.91
CA VAL A 60 -3.33 0.27 -5.53
C VAL A 60 -4.05 0.83 -6.75
N GLY A 61 -4.12 2.16 -6.86
CA GLY A 61 -4.52 2.83 -8.08
C GLY A 61 -3.44 2.71 -9.14
N ILE A 62 -3.84 2.58 -10.41
CA ILE A 62 -2.90 2.67 -11.53
C ILE A 62 -3.09 4.03 -12.19
N ASN A 63 -1.98 4.61 -12.67
CA ASN A 63 -2.04 5.80 -13.52
C ASN A 63 -2.63 5.44 -14.89
N VAL A 64 -3.95 5.30 -14.94
CA VAL A 64 -4.65 5.06 -16.21
C VAL A 64 -4.71 6.33 -17.07
N ASP A 65 -4.25 7.49 -16.60
CA ASP A 65 -4.22 8.70 -17.45
C ASP A 65 -3.28 8.51 -18.64
N ALA A 66 -2.11 7.91 -18.41
CA ALA A 66 -1.16 7.59 -19.48
C ALA A 66 -1.75 6.58 -20.47
N ILE A 67 -2.45 5.56 -19.96
CA ILE A 67 -3.10 4.54 -20.78
C ILE A 67 -4.25 5.14 -21.57
N MET A 68 -5.13 5.89 -20.94
CA MET A 68 -6.25 6.57 -21.58
C MET A 68 -5.77 7.56 -22.64
N ALA A 69 -4.72 8.33 -22.37
CA ALA A 69 -4.11 9.23 -23.34
C ALA A 69 -3.58 8.48 -24.57
N ASP A 70 -3.00 7.29 -24.39
CA ASP A 70 -2.59 6.43 -25.50
C ASP A 70 -3.77 5.95 -26.35
N TYR A 71 -4.83 5.44 -25.71
CA TYR A 71 -6.05 5.00 -26.41
C TYR A 71 -6.72 6.15 -27.15
N HIS A 72 -6.84 7.32 -26.52
CA HIS A 72 -7.39 8.52 -27.16
C HIS A 72 -6.56 8.96 -28.37
N ARG A 73 -5.23 8.95 -28.29
CA ARG A 73 -4.35 9.23 -29.45
C ARG A 73 -4.55 8.25 -30.60
N ARG A 74 -4.94 7.01 -30.29
CA ARG A 74 -5.21 5.95 -31.27
C ARG A 74 -6.67 5.91 -31.74
N GLY A 75 -7.52 6.84 -31.28
CA GLY A 75 -8.95 6.86 -31.61
C GLY A 75 -9.76 5.71 -30.99
N LEU A 76 -9.22 5.05 -29.96
CA LEU A 76 -9.83 3.89 -29.31
C LEU A 76 -10.53 4.31 -28.01
N LEU A 77 -11.66 3.65 -27.70
CA LEU A 77 -12.29 3.76 -26.38
C LEU A 77 -11.46 2.99 -25.35
N PHE A 78 -11.11 3.62 -24.24
CA PHE A 78 -10.50 2.91 -23.12
C PHE A 78 -11.56 2.08 -22.39
N LEU A 79 -11.47 0.76 -22.55
CA LEU A 79 -12.12 -0.20 -21.67
C LEU A 79 -11.11 -0.57 -20.57
N ALA A 80 -11.55 -0.58 -19.32
CA ALA A 80 -10.70 -0.99 -18.21
C ALA A 80 -10.20 -2.42 -18.46
N ASP A 81 -8.89 -2.57 -18.65
CA ASP A 81 -8.22 -3.86 -18.88
C ASP A 81 -7.42 -4.25 -17.62
N PRO A 82 -7.91 -5.19 -16.79
CA PRO A 82 -7.22 -5.64 -15.59
C PRO A 82 -5.85 -6.28 -15.87
N THR A 83 -5.66 -6.89 -17.04
CA THR A 83 -4.40 -7.55 -17.42
C THR A 83 -3.34 -6.51 -17.71
N LYS A 84 -3.66 -5.52 -18.55
CA LYS A 84 -2.74 -4.40 -18.85
C LYS A 84 -2.41 -3.58 -17.60
N ALA A 85 -3.42 -3.36 -16.76
CA ALA A 85 -3.27 -2.73 -15.45
C ALA A 85 -2.23 -3.46 -14.57
N LEU A 86 -2.30 -4.79 -14.50
CA LEU A 86 -1.37 -5.60 -13.73
C LEU A 86 0.05 -5.57 -14.32
N GLU A 87 0.19 -5.63 -15.64
CA GLU A 87 1.48 -5.54 -16.33
C GLU A 87 2.18 -4.21 -16.05
N GLU A 88 1.47 -3.08 -16.18
CA GLU A 88 2.02 -1.77 -15.90
C GLU A 88 2.41 -1.61 -14.43
N PHE A 89 1.61 -2.14 -13.50
CA PHE A 89 1.96 -2.16 -12.08
C PHE A 89 3.25 -2.97 -11.84
N ARG A 90 3.42 -4.13 -12.49
CA ARG A 90 4.64 -4.95 -12.36
C ARG A 90 5.87 -4.24 -12.89
N ASP A 91 5.77 -3.61 -14.06
CA ASP A 91 6.87 -2.84 -14.65
C ASP A 91 7.24 -1.63 -13.81
N TRP A 92 6.22 -0.94 -13.28
CA TRP A 92 6.42 0.18 -12.37
C TRP A 92 7.10 -0.26 -11.08
N LEU A 93 6.63 -1.34 -10.45
CA LEU A 93 7.21 -1.86 -9.20
C LEU A 93 8.66 -2.30 -9.42
N ARG A 94 8.95 -2.94 -10.55
CA ARG A 94 10.33 -3.30 -10.94
C ARG A 94 11.22 -2.06 -11.00
N LYS A 95 10.77 -1.00 -11.68
CA LYS A 95 11.52 0.26 -11.78
C LYS A 95 11.69 0.96 -10.43
N ASP A 96 10.66 0.94 -9.59
CA ASP A 96 10.68 1.54 -8.25
C ASP A 96 11.71 0.82 -7.35
N ILE A 97 11.77 -0.52 -7.41
CA ILE A 97 12.78 -1.32 -6.71
C ILE A 97 14.18 -1.08 -7.28
N GLN A 98 14.34 -1.02 -8.61
CA GLN A 98 15.63 -0.75 -9.25
C GLN A 98 16.18 0.65 -8.92
N GLY A 99 15.30 1.63 -8.72
CA GLY A 99 15.66 2.98 -8.32
C GLY A 99 15.77 3.19 -6.82
N ALA A 100 15.57 2.14 -6.01
CA ALA A 100 15.69 2.25 -4.55
C ALA A 100 17.15 2.45 -4.13
N GLU A 101 17.34 3.06 -2.97
CA GLU A 101 18.68 3.35 -2.44
C GLU A 101 19.43 2.04 -2.13
N TYR A 102 20.71 1.98 -2.51
CA TYR A 102 21.55 0.80 -2.24
C TYR A 102 21.99 0.77 -0.78
N LYS A 103 21.10 0.28 0.08
CA LYS A 103 21.35 0.05 1.51
C LYS A 103 20.84 -1.32 1.95
N ARG A 104 21.50 -1.88 2.96
CA ARG A 104 21.19 -3.22 3.50
C ARG A 104 19.76 -3.34 4.03
N ASP A 105 19.26 -2.32 4.72
CA ASP A 105 17.90 -2.26 5.26
C ASP A 105 16.84 -2.22 4.15
N VAL A 106 17.11 -1.48 3.07
CA VAL A 106 16.25 -1.44 1.88
C VAL A 106 16.20 -2.81 1.20
N GLU A 107 17.36 -3.44 0.95
CA GLU A 107 17.45 -4.77 0.33
C GLU A 107 16.74 -5.84 1.17
N THR A 108 16.96 -5.84 2.49
CA THR A 108 16.28 -6.75 3.42
C THR A 108 14.76 -6.56 3.36
N GLY A 109 14.29 -5.31 3.29
CA GLY A 109 12.87 -5.00 3.13
C GLY A 109 12.27 -5.52 1.82
N ILE A 110 13.01 -5.42 0.71
CA ILE A 110 12.59 -5.94 -0.59
C ILE A 110 12.43 -7.47 -0.55
N LEU A 111 13.45 -8.19 -0.05
CA LEU A 111 13.41 -9.65 0.03
C LEU A 111 12.26 -10.13 0.91
N GLN A 112 12.07 -9.51 2.07
CA GLN A 112 10.99 -9.87 2.97
C GLN A 112 9.61 -9.58 2.37
N PHE A 113 9.46 -8.49 1.63
CA PHE A 113 8.21 -8.19 0.92
C PHE A 113 7.89 -9.26 -0.12
N ILE A 114 8.89 -9.75 -0.86
CA ILE A 114 8.70 -10.84 -1.82
C ILE A 114 8.22 -12.10 -1.09
N GLU A 115 8.83 -12.47 0.03
CA GLU A 115 8.41 -13.60 0.86
C GLU A 115 6.98 -13.42 1.42
N ASP A 116 6.65 -12.22 1.89
CA ASP A 116 5.34 -11.89 2.44
C ASP A 116 4.25 -11.95 1.34
N VAL A 117 4.57 -11.62 0.09
CA VAL A 117 3.68 -11.81 -1.07
C VAL A 117 3.54 -13.30 -1.43
N ILE A 118 4.63 -14.07 -1.47
CA ILE A 118 4.61 -15.51 -1.77
C ILE A 118 3.79 -16.29 -0.74
N SER A 119 3.99 -15.98 0.55
CA SER A 119 3.25 -16.59 1.66
C SER A 119 1.79 -16.14 1.76
N LYS A 120 1.34 -15.22 0.90
CA LYS A 120 0.02 -14.58 0.91
C LYS A 120 -0.30 -13.81 2.19
N LYS A 121 0.73 -13.45 2.97
CA LYS A 121 0.58 -12.48 4.07
C LYS A 121 0.17 -11.12 3.52
N ILE A 122 0.74 -10.73 2.37
CA ILE A 122 0.38 -9.53 1.62
C ILE A 122 -0.36 -9.93 0.34
N GLU A 123 -1.54 -9.34 0.15
CA GLU A 123 -2.26 -9.39 -1.12
C GLU A 123 -2.28 -7.99 -1.76
N LEU A 124 -1.74 -7.90 -2.97
CA LEU A 124 -1.74 -6.69 -3.78
C LEU A 124 -2.78 -6.83 -4.88
N ARG A 125 -3.65 -5.82 -5.02
CA ARG A 125 -4.59 -5.71 -6.13
C ARG A 125 -4.45 -4.34 -6.77
N ALA A 126 -4.62 -4.30 -8.08
CA ALA A 126 -4.57 -3.06 -8.84
C ALA A 126 -5.96 -2.74 -9.37
N HIS A 127 -6.42 -1.50 -9.15
CA HIS A 127 -7.74 -1.05 -9.61
C HIS A 127 -7.61 -0.28 -10.93
N PRO A 128 -8.30 -0.70 -12.02
CA PRO A 128 -8.09 -0.13 -13.36
C PRO A 128 -8.82 1.20 -13.61
N THR A 129 -9.16 1.99 -12.59
CA THR A 129 -9.94 3.23 -12.75
C THR A 129 -9.15 4.50 -12.45
N LYS A 130 -9.48 5.57 -13.20
CA LYS A 130 -8.84 6.90 -13.22
C LYS A 130 -8.78 7.63 -11.89
N ARG A 131 -9.68 7.31 -10.97
CA ARG A 131 -10.02 8.20 -9.86
C ARG A 131 -9.57 7.69 -8.49
N LEU A 132 -8.73 6.67 -8.43
CA LEU A 132 -8.27 6.18 -7.13
C LEU A 132 -7.12 7.04 -6.58
N HIS A 133 -7.36 8.32 -6.30
CA HIS A 133 -6.45 9.20 -5.57
C HIS A 133 -6.68 9.14 -4.04
N ALA A 134 -7.01 7.95 -3.54
CA ALA A 134 -7.28 7.73 -2.13
C ALA A 134 -5.99 7.49 -1.34
N LYS A 135 -6.03 7.80 -0.05
CA LYS A 135 -5.09 7.34 0.98
C LYS A 135 -5.92 6.99 2.20
N LEU A 136 -6.37 5.75 2.26
CA LEU A 136 -7.17 5.22 3.37
C LEU A 136 -6.46 4.01 3.95
N TYR A 137 -6.39 3.97 5.27
CA TYR A 137 -5.74 2.92 6.04
C TYR A 137 -6.72 2.42 7.08
N ILE A 138 -6.97 1.12 7.08
CA ILE A 138 -7.96 0.46 7.92
C ILE A 138 -7.23 -0.59 8.75
N PHE A 139 -7.40 -0.51 10.06
CA PHE A 139 -6.82 -1.45 11.02
C PHE A 139 -7.99 -2.18 11.65
N ARG A 140 -8.03 -3.51 11.51
CA ARG A 140 -9.09 -4.33 12.08
C ARG A 140 -8.50 -5.27 13.12
N PRO A 141 -8.88 -5.14 14.39
CA PRO A 141 -8.45 -6.06 15.43
C PRO A 141 -9.10 -7.42 15.28
N LYS A 142 -8.58 -8.39 16.02
CA LYS A 142 -9.13 -9.74 16.07
C LYS A 142 -10.59 -9.71 16.51
N GLY A 143 -11.46 -10.36 15.73
CA GLY A 143 -12.90 -10.43 16.01
C GLY A 143 -13.69 -9.17 15.63
N PHE A 144 -13.10 -8.27 14.84
CA PHE A 144 -13.82 -7.14 14.22
C PHE A 144 -15.00 -7.63 13.37
N ASN A 145 -16.16 -6.99 13.54
CA ASN A 145 -17.31 -7.12 12.65
C ASN A 145 -18.14 -5.81 12.64
N GLU A 146 -19.19 -5.76 11.83
CA GLU A 146 -20.04 -4.57 11.66
C GLU A 146 -20.72 -4.08 12.96
N HIS A 147 -20.84 -4.96 13.96
CA HIS A 147 -21.41 -4.68 15.28
C HIS A 147 -20.37 -4.70 16.41
N LYS A 148 -19.10 -4.97 16.09
CA LYS A 148 -17.99 -5.05 17.05
C LYS A 148 -16.74 -4.41 16.44
N PRO A 149 -16.54 -3.09 16.65
CA PRO A 149 -15.44 -2.35 16.02
C PRO A 149 -14.04 -2.70 16.57
N GLY A 150 -13.94 -3.58 17.56
CA GLY A 150 -12.71 -3.83 18.33
C GLY A 150 -12.84 -3.37 19.77
N ALA A 151 -12.02 -3.90 20.66
CA ALA A 151 -11.94 -3.48 22.06
C ALA A 151 -10.98 -2.28 22.20
#